data_AF-A0A968YRM8-F1
#
_entry.id   AF-A0A968YRM8-F1
#
_cell.length_a   1.000
_cell.length_b   1.000
_cell.length_c   1.000
_cell.angle_alpha   90.00
_cell.angle_beta   90.00
_cell.angle_gamma   90.00
#
_symmetry.space_group_name_H-M   'P 1'
#
loop_
_entity.id
_entity.type
_entity.pdbx_description
1 polymer ?
#
loop_
_entity_poly.entity_id
_entity_poly.type
_entity_poly.pdbx_seq_one_letter_code
_entity_poly.pdbx_strand_id
1 'polypeptide(L)'
;MFKAIACAWILLVVGDFLSTFCYHIPEHVFGILHLRTHHSYKKNFRHYAILTFNLEVLLDGILGALPYLLIAAVLWSFSPIGVLCGLLFGQFHVWWRHTSTLGWQTPKSVEILCRILFITTPQRHWLHHQKTNQGYGDIFTFFEQPAKSWLRLLRLLRLRFSHLLVSQ
;
A
#
# COMPACT_ATOMS: atom_id res chain seq x y z
N MET A 1 13.22 -7.37 23.94
CA MET A 1 12.71 -8.23 22.84
C MET A 1 11.22 -8.02 22.58
N PHE A 2 10.31 -8.38 23.51
CA PHE A 2 8.86 -8.24 23.29
C PHE A 2 8.38 -6.81 22.95
N LYS A 3 8.93 -5.79 23.60
CA LYS A 3 8.65 -4.38 23.28
C LYS A 3 8.99 -4.03 21.82
N ALA A 4 10.12 -4.52 21.30
CA ALA A 4 10.53 -4.27 19.93
C ALA A 4 9.60 -4.98 18.93
N ILE A 5 9.22 -6.23 19.21
CA ILE A 5 8.27 -6.99 18.39
C ILE A 5 6.91 -6.30 18.37
N ALA A 6 6.41 -5.88 19.54
CA ALA A 6 5.14 -5.17 19.65
C ALA A 6 5.18 -3.83 18.90
N CYS A 7 6.23 -3.01 19.07
CA CYS A 7 6.37 -1.75 18.34
C CYS A 7 6.44 -1.97 16.82
N ALA A 8 7.18 -2.98 16.35
CA ALA A 8 7.25 -3.31 14.92
C ALA A 8 5.87 -3.69 14.37
N TRP A 9 5.13 -4.53 15.09
CA TRP A 9 3.77 -4.94 14.71
C TRP A 9 2.77 -3.79 14.72
N ILE A 10 2.78 -2.95 15.76
CA ILE A 10 1.91 -1.77 15.83
C ILE A 10 2.23 -0.81 14.68
N LEU A 11 3.52 -0.57 14.41
CA LEU A 11 3.95 0.28 13.29
C LEU A 11 3.40 -0.24 11.96
N LEU A 12 3.54 -1.55 11.70
CA LEU A 12 3.07 -2.15 10.46
C LEU A 12 1.54 -2.10 10.35
N VAL A 13 0.80 -2.48 11.39
CA VAL A 13 -0.67 -2.54 11.33
C VAL A 13 -1.29 -1.15 11.23
N VAL A 14 -0.83 -0.20 12.05
CA VAL A 14 -1.37 1.18 12.04
C VAL A 14 -0.90 1.93 10.81
N GLY A 15 0.36 1.76 10.40
CA GLY A 15 0.88 2.33 9.16
C GLY A 15 0.14 1.80 7.94
N ASP A 16 -0.14 0.50 7.88
CA ASP A 16 -0.90 -0.13 6.78
C ASP A 16 -2.36 0.33 6.76
N PHE A 17 -2.99 0.48 7.92
CA PHE A 17 -4.32 1.07 8.03
C PHE A 17 -4.35 2.49 7.45
N LEU A 18 -3.47 3.37 7.93
CA LEU A 18 -3.45 4.76 7.47
C LEU A 18 -3.06 4.86 5.98
N SER A 19 -2.08 4.09 5.53
CA SER A 19 -1.73 3.97 4.11
C SER A 19 -2.92 3.54 3.27
N THR A 20 -3.59 2.46 3.65
CA THR A 20 -4.71 1.90 2.89
C THR A 20 -5.88 2.88 2.83
N PHE A 21 -6.35 3.37 3.97
CA PHE A 21 -7.63 4.11 4.05
C PHE A 21 -7.50 5.61 3.83
N CYS A 22 -6.37 6.21 4.20
CA CYS A 22 -6.18 7.66 4.14
C CYS A 22 -5.33 8.11 2.94
N TYR A 23 -4.54 7.23 2.34
CA TYR A 23 -3.71 7.55 1.18
C TYR A 23 -4.11 6.74 -0.06
N HIS A 24 -3.85 5.43 -0.05
CA HIS A 24 -3.94 4.56 -1.21
C HIS A 24 -5.34 4.54 -1.85
N ILE A 25 -6.40 4.24 -1.09
CA ILE A 25 -7.76 4.18 -1.65
C ILE A 25 -8.27 5.56 -2.10
N PRO A 26 -8.08 6.66 -1.34
CA PRO A 26 -8.36 8.01 -1.84
C PRO A 26 -7.63 8.33 -3.14
N GLU A 27 -6.35 7.99 -3.26
CA GLU A 27 -5.56 8.20 -4.48
C GLU A 27 -6.12 7.41 -5.68
N HIS A 28 -6.70 6.22 -5.48
CA HIS A 28 -7.43 5.51 -6.53
C HIS A 28 -8.68 6.24 -7.06
N VAL A 29 -9.24 7.17 -6.29
CA VAL A 29 -10.47 7.89 -6.65
C VAL A 29 -10.17 9.30 -7.14
N PHE A 30 -9.24 10.00 -6.49
CA PHE A 30 -8.96 11.42 -6.72
C PHE A 30 -7.52 11.68 -7.21
N GLY A 31 -6.61 10.73 -7.02
CA GLY A 31 -5.17 10.86 -7.23
C GLY A 31 -4.72 10.65 -8.68
N ILE A 32 -4.47 11.73 -9.41
CA ILE A 32 -3.96 11.64 -10.79
C ILE A 32 -2.52 11.12 -10.81
N LEU A 33 -1.71 11.47 -9.80
CA LEU A 33 -0.32 11.06 -9.70
C LEU A 33 -0.23 9.54 -9.57
N HIS A 34 -0.78 8.96 -8.49
CA HIS A 34 -0.80 7.52 -8.23
C HIS A 34 -1.34 6.70 -9.41
N LEU A 35 -2.39 7.20 -10.09
CA LEU A 35 -2.92 6.50 -11.27
C LEU A 35 -1.94 6.49 -12.46
N ARG A 36 -1.17 7.57 -12.66
CA ARG A 36 -0.17 7.67 -13.74
C ARG A 36 1.11 6.89 -13.44
N THR A 37 1.57 6.92 -12.20
CA THR A 37 2.84 6.33 -11.75
C THR A 37 2.69 4.86 -11.38
N HIS A 38 1.63 4.50 -10.64
CA HIS A 38 1.42 3.14 -10.13
C HIS A 38 0.44 2.30 -10.98
N HIS A 39 -0.55 2.90 -11.67
CA HIS A 39 -1.58 2.14 -12.41
C HIS A 39 -1.61 2.34 -13.94
N SER A 40 -0.62 3.02 -14.53
CA SER A 40 -0.56 3.23 -15.99
C SER A 40 -0.52 1.91 -16.78
N TYR A 41 -1.21 1.87 -17.93
CA TYR A 41 -1.33 0.71 -18.82
C TYR A 41 -0.01 0.33 -19.52
N LYS A 42 0.91 1.30 -19.73
CA LYS A 42 2.23 1.05 -20.34
C LYS A 42 3.21 0.51 -19.28
N LYS A 43 2.91 -0.67 -18.73
CA LYS A 43 3.69 -1.33 -17.67
C LYS A 43 4.97 -1.97 -18.20
N ASN A 44 5.90 -1.18 -18.76
CA ASN A 44 7.30 -1.55 -18.64
C ASN A 44 7.72 -1.21 -17.21
N PHE A 45 7.50 -2.16 -16.29
CA PHE A 45 7.99 -2.17 -14.91
C PHE A 45 9.52 -2.15 -14.81
N ARG A 46 10.22 -1.75 -15.88
CA ARG A 46 11.64 -1.53 -15.86
C ARG A 46 11.87 -0.31 -14.98
N HIS A 47 12.24 -0.60 -13.74
CA HIS A 47 12.97 0.30 -12.86
C HIS A 47 12.08 1.26 -12.08
N TYR A 48 11.48 0.73 -11.00
CA TYR A 48 11.24 1.42 -9.72
C TYR A 48 12.06 2.71 -9.58
N ALA A 49 11.44 3.78 -9.05
CA ALA A 49 11.98 5.15 -8.91
C ALA A 49 13.51 5.28 -8.70
N ILE A 50 14.13 4.34 -7.99
CA ILE A 50 15.56 4.28 -7.70
C ILE A 50 16.44 4.21 -8.95
N LEU A 51 16.00 3.51 -9.99
CA LEU A 51 16.82 3.25 -11.17
C LEU A 51 16.52 4.19 -12.35
N THR A 52 15.35 4.85 -12.36
CA THR A 52 14.97 5.86 -13.37
C THR A 52 15.04 7.30 -12.83
N PHE A 53 15.25 7.50 -11.51
CA PHE A 53 15.22 8.80 -10.82
C PHE A 53 14.02 9.68 -11.18
N ASN A 54 12.89 9.06 -11.55
CA ASN A 54 11.69 9.79 -11.89
C ASN A 54 11.08 10.38 -10.60
N LEU A 55 11.05 11.71 -10.53
CA LEU A 55 10.60 12.46 -9.36
C LEU A 55 9.13 12.17 -9.00
N GLU A 56 8.26 11.98 -9.99
CA GLU A 56 6.84 11.68 -9.76
C GLU A 56 6.68 10.31 -9.08
N VAL A 57 7.43 9.31 -9.54
CA VAL A 57 7.39 7.94 -8.96
C VAL A 57 8.03 7.94 -7.57
N LEU A 58 9.09 8.72 -7.36
CA LEU A 58 9.71 8.86 -6.04
C LEU A 58 8.76 9.53 -5.04
N LEU A 59 8.10 10.62 -5.47
CA LEU A 59 7.16 11.36 -4.65
C LEU A 59 5.96 10.49 -4.26
N ASP A 60 5.40 9.76 -5.20
CA ASP A 60 4.32 8.79 -4.94
C ASP A 60 4.74 7.70 -3.95
N GLY A 61 5.97 7.17 -4.10
CA GLY A 61 6.55 6.24 -3.15
C GLY A 61 6.74 6.83 -1.74
N ILE A 62 7.20 8.08 -1.63
CA ILE A 62 7.36 8.79 -0.35
C ILE A 62 6.00 9.04 0.30
N LEU A 63 5.01 9.48 -0.48
CA LEU A 63 3.66 9.74 0.04
C LEU A 63 2.98 8.44 0.51
N GLY A 64 3.21 7.31 -0.18
CA GLY A 64 2.78 5.99 0.28
C GLY A 64 3.48 5.52 1.55
N ALA A 65 4.74 5.91 1.77
CA ALA A 65 5.49 5.59 2.99
C ALA A 65 5.19 6.54 4.17
N LEU A 66 4.69 7.75 3.90
CA LEU A 66 4.48 8.79 4.91
C LEU A 66 3.67 8.32 6.13
N PRO A 67 2.57 7.54 5.99
CA PRO A 67 1.82 7.04 7.15
C PRO A 67 2.69 6.21 8.10
N TYR A 68 3.58 5.37 7.56
CA TYR A 68 4.51 4.57 8.37
C TYR A 68 5.55 5.45 9.07
N LEU A 69 6.05 6.49 8.40
CA LEU A 69 7.02 7.43 8.97
C LEU A 69 6.43 8.27 10.12
N LEU A 70 5.16 8.68 9.99
CA LEU A 70 4.45 9.39 11.06
C LEU A 70 4.29 8.50 12.31
N ILE A 71 3.88 7.25 12.13
CA ILE A 71 3.79 6.29 13.23
C ILE A 71 5.17 5.94 13.80
N ALA A 72 6.20 5.86 12.96
CA ALA A 72 7.58 5.66 13.39
C ALA A 72 8.05 6.76 14.33
N ALA A 73 7.77 8.04 14.02
CA ALA A 73 8.13 9.17 14.87
C ALA A 73 7.47 9.08 16.26
N VAL A 74 6.19 8.69 16.31
CA VAL A 74 5.45 8.49 17.57
C VAL A 74 6.01 7.32 18.38
N LEU A 75 6.33 6.20 17.73
CA LEU A 75 6.79 4.98 18.39
C LEU A 75 8.30 4.98 18.71
N TRP A 76 9.04 5.97 18.22
CA TRP A 76 10.51 6.04 18.36
C TRP A 76 10.96 5.99 19.82
N SER A 77 10.31 6.77 20.69
CA SER A 77 10.63 6.84 22.12
C SER A 77 10.35 5.55 22.88
N PHE A 78 9.49 4.66 22.36
CA PHE A 78 9.15 3.39 22.99
C PHE A 78 10.17 2.29 22.67
N SER A 79 10.60 2.20 21.41
CA SER A 79 11.61 1.23 20.97
C SER A 79 12.12 1.55 19.56
N PRO A 80 13.27 2.24 19.42
CA PRO A 80 13.89 2.53 18.13
C PRO A 80 14.19 1.27 17.31
N ILE A 81 14.66 0.19 17.96
CA ILE A 81 14.95 -1.08 17.28
C ILE A 81 13.68 -1.67 16.65
N GLY A 82 12.59 -1.72 17.40
CA GLY A 82 11.28 -2.14 16.89
C GLY A 82 10.79 -1.29 15.72
N VAL A 83 10.96 0.02 15.78
CA VAL A 83 10.62 0.93 14.66
C VAL A 83 11.46 0.63 13.42
N LEU A 84 12.78 0.50 13.57
CA LEU A 84 13.67 0.15 12.46
C LEU A 84 13.30 -1.21 11.85
N CYS A 85 13.07 -2.23 12.68
CA CYS A 85 12.63 -3.55 12.21
C CYS A 85 11.30 -3.48 11.45
N GLY A 86 10.32 -2.73 11.96
CA GLY A 86 9.02 -2.55 11.30
C GLY A 86 9.15 -1.86 9.95
N LEU A 87 9.90 -0.75 9.88
CA LEU A 87 10.14 -0.03 8.63
C LEU A 87 10.87 -0.89 7.60
N LEU A 88 11.93 -1.61 8.01
CA LEU A 88 12.65 -2.51 7.12
C LEU A 88 11.75 -3.63 6.60
N PHE A 89 10.94 -4.25 7.47
CA PHE A 89 10.01 -5.29 7.06
C PHE A 89 8.95 -4.77 6.07
N GLY A 90 8.38 -3.59 6.34
CA GLY A 90 7.47 -2.92 5.42
C GLY A 90 8.10 -2.65 4.06
N GLN A 91 9.34 -2.13 4.04
CA GLN A 91 10.07 -1.85 2.80
C GLN A 91 10.38 -3.14 2.01
N PHE A 92 10.83 -4.20 2.68
CA PHE A 92 11.07 -5.48 2.03
C PHE A 92 9.78 -6.08 1.47
N HIS A 93 8.66 -5.96 2.19
CA HIS A 93 7.35 -6.39 1.70
C HIS A 93 6.94 -5.62 0.44
N VAL A 94 7.15 -4.29 0.40
CA VAL A 94 6.89 -3.47 -0.80
C VAL A 94 7.68 -3.96 -2.00
N TRP A 95 8.97 -4.26 -1.85
CA TRP A 95 9.77 -4.82 -2.94
C TRP A 95 9.28 -6.20 -3.35
N TRP A 96 9.08 -7.08 -2.37
CA TRP A 96 8.65 -8.45 -2.60
C TRP A 96 7.32 -8.53 -3.34
N ARG A 97 6.30 -7.74 -2.94
CA ARG A 97 4.96 -7.76 -3.55
C ARG A 97 4.90 -7.34 -5.03
N HIS A 98 5.97 -6.79 -5.59
CA HIS A 98 6.03 -6.45 -7.03
C HIS A 98 6.89 -7.43 -7.85
N THR A 99 7.45 -8.48 -7.26
CA THR A 99 8.28 -9.45 -7.98
C THR A 99 7.52 -10.25 -9.03
N SER A 100 6.18 -10.37 -8.94
CA SER A 100 5.38 -11.09 -9.94
C SER A 100 5.45 -10.50 -11.35
N THR A 101 5.78 -9.21 -11.50
CA THR A 101 6.00 -8.59 -12.82
C THR A 101 7.28 -9.09 -13.49
N LEU A 102 8.20 -9.66 -12.71
CA LEU A 102 9.45 -10.27 -13.17
C LEU A 102 9.29 -11.77 -13.44
N GLY A 103 8.07 -12.29 -13.40
CA GLY A 103 7.77 -13.72 -13.59
C GLY A 103 7.92 -14.57 -12.32
N TRP A 104 8.21 -13.96 -11.17
CA TRP A 104 8.35 -14.70 -9.91
C TRP A 104 6.99 -15.21 -9.38
N GLN A 105 6.98 -16.42 -8.85
CA GLN A 105 5.82 -17.07 -8.24
C GLN A 105 6.05 -17.44 -6.78
N THR A 106 5.04 -17.20 -5.92
CA THR A 106 5.11 -17.52 -4.49
C THR A 106 5.08 -19.03 -4.32
N PRO A 107 6.06 -19.64 -3.62
CA PRO A 107 5.98 -21.05 -3.27
C PRO A 107 4.72 -21.34 -2.45
N LYS A 108 4.05 -22.47 -2.69
CA LYS A 108 2.79 -22.83 -2.03
C LYS A 108 2.85 -22.79 -0.50
N SER A 109 3.97 -23.19 0.09
CA SER A 109 4.19 -23.14 1.55
C SER A 109 4.16 -21.70 2.08
N VAL A 110 4.79 -20.77 1.36
CA VAL A 110 4.80 -19.34 1.69
C VAL A 110 3.42 -18.73 1.49
N GLU A 111 2.69 -19.14 0.44
CA GLU A 111 1.32 -18.70 0.20
C GLU A 111 0.38 -19.11 1.35
N ILE A 112 0.47 -20.36 1.81
CA ILE A 112 -0.30 -20.87 2.96
C ILE A 112 0.01 -20.04 4.20
N LEU A 113 1.30 -19.79 4.47
CA LEU A 113 1.72 -18.97 5.62
C LEU A 113 1.17 -17.55 5.52
N CYS A 114 1.26 -16.92 4.34
CA CYS A 114 0.73 -15.58 4.12
C CYS A 114 -0.78 -15.54 4.31
N ARG A 115 -1.51 -16.57 3.90
CA ARG A 115 -2.97 -16.66 4.12
C ARG A 115 -3.31 -16.73 5.61
N ILE A 116 -2.55 -17.50 6.40
CA ILE A 116 -2.75 -17.61 7.85
C ILE A 116 -2.42 -16.29 8.55
N LEU A 117 -1.34 -15.63 8.13
CA LEU A 117 -0.88 -14.36 8.71
C LEU A 117 -1.56 -13.13 8.09
N PHE A 118 -2.50 -13.33 7.17
CA PHE A 118 -3.17 -12.29 6.41
C PHE A 118 -2.21 -11.34 5.67
N ILE A 119 -1.10 -11.82 5.13
CA ILE A 119 -0.11 -11.01 4.38
C ILE A 119 -0.44 -11.03 2.89
N THR A 120 -0.40 -9.85 2.25
CA THR A 120 -0.59 -9.70 0.81
C THR A 120 0.59 -10.31 0.05
N THR A 121 0.31 -11.26 -0.84
CA THR A 121 1.32 -11.90 -1.69
C THR A 121 1.59 -11.10 -2.97
N PRO A 122 2.70 -11.34 -3.67
CA PRO A 122 2.99 -10.68 -4.94
C PRO A 122 1.93 -10.89 -6.03
N GLN A 123 1.35 -12.09 -6.13
CA GLN A 123 0.26 -12.39 -7.07
C GLN A 123 -1.00 -11.61 -6.72
N ARG A 124 -1.30 -11.49 -5.43
CA ARG A 124 -2.48 -10.77 -4.94
C ARG A 124 -2.35 -9.26 -5.18
N HIS A 125 -1.16 -8.72 -4.92
CA HIS A 125 -0.83 -7.34 -5.27
C HIS A 125 -0.86 -7.11 -6.79
N TRP A 126 -0.43 -8.09 -7.58
CA TRP A 126 -0.54 -8.00 -9.03
C TRP A 126 -2.00 -8.00 -9.52
N LEU A 127 -2.88 -8.78 -8.89
CA LEU A 127 -4.32 -8.73 -9.18
C LEU A 127 -4.91 -7.35 -8.86
N HIS A 128 -4.46 -6.68 -7.80
CA HIS A 128 -4.83 -5.29 -7.52
C HIS A 128 -4.43 -4.35 -8.67
N HIS A 129 -3.20 -4.50 -9.15
CA HIS A 129 -2.65 -3.77 -10.30
C HIS A 129 -3.38 -4.02 -11.63
N GLN A 130 -4.07 -5.16 -11.77
CA GLN A 130 -4.92 -5.49 -12.92
C GLN A 130 -6.36 -5.02 -12.73
N LYS A 131 -6.86 -5.00 -11.48
CA LYS A 131 -8.24 -4.67 -11.12
C LYS A 131 -8.27 -3.41 -10.25
N THR A 132 -7.93 -2.27 -10.85
CA THR A 132 -7.95 -0.94 -10.21
C THR A 132 -9.34 -0.51 -9.74
N ASN A 133 -10.39 -1.22 -10.17
CA ASN A 133 -11.74 -1.01 -9.68
C ASN A 133 -12.03 -1.62 -8.30
N GLN A 134 -11.07 -2.30 -7.67
CA GLN A 134 -11.21 -2.95 -6.37
C GLN A 134 -10.18 -2.43 -5.36
N GLY A 135 -10.61 -2.22 -4.12
CA GLY A 135 -9.74 -1.82 -3.01
C GLY A 135 -9.00 -3.04 -2.43
N TYR A 136 -7.73 -2.84 -2.08
CA TYR A 136 -6.88 -3.85 -1.46
C TYR A 136 -6.12 -3.23 -0.28
N GLY A 137 -5.80 -4.04 0.73
CA GLY A 137 -4.85 -3.65 1.77
C GLY A 137 -3.42 -3.76 1.25
N ASP A 138 -2.55 -2.85 1.71
CA ASP A 138 -1.18 -2.78 1.19
C ASP A 138 -0.33 -3.96 1.68
N ILE A 139 -0.23 -4.16 2.99
CA ILE A 139 0.49 -5.26 3.62
C ILE A 139 -0.48 -6.36 4.06
N PHE A 140 -1.59 -5.99 4.69
CA PHE A 140 -2.50 -6.95 5.30
C PHE A 140 -3.82 -7.13 4.53
N THR A 141 -4.16 -8.38 4.25
CA THR A 141 -5.35 -8.78 3.50
C THR A 141 -6.65 -8.62 4.31
N PHE A 142 -6.59 -8.56 5.64
CA PHE A 142 -7.80 -8.31 6.44
C PHE A 142 -8.37 -6.90 6.23
N PHE A 143 -7.60 -5.94 5.70
CA PHE A 143 -8.09 -4.62 5.33
C PHE A 143 -8.83 -4.58 3.99
N GLU A 144 -8.84 -5.64 3.20
CA GLU A 144 -9.39 -5.59 1.84
C GLU A 144 -10.90 -5.41 1.77
N GLN A 145 -11.66 -6.09 2.63
CA GLN A 145 -13.12 -5.93 2.65
C GLN A 145 -13.54 -4.52 3.06
N PRO A 146 -12.99 -3.93 4.15
CA PRO A 146 -13.23 -2.52 4.43
C PRO A 146 -12.70 -1.62 3.30
N ALA A 147 -11.56 -1.95 2.68
CA ALA A 147 -11.00 -1.18 1.56
C ALA A 147 -11.94 -1.12 0.35
N LYS A 148 -12.56 -2.24 -0.03
CA LYS A 148 -13.56 -2.29 -1.10
C LYS A 148 -14.79 -1.43 -0.79
N SER A 149 -15.25 -1.47 0.45
CA SER A 149 -16.40 -0.67 0.90
C SER A 149 -16.08 0.82 0.87
N TRP A 150 -14.88 1.18 1.34
CA TRP A 150 -14.38 2.55 1.33
C TRP A 150 -14.23 3.10 -0.10
N LEU A 151 -13.64 2.31 -1.01
CA LEU A 151 -13.52 2.69 -2.42
C LEU A 151 -14.87 2.99 -3.07
N ARG A 152 -15.89 2.15 -2.80
CA ARG A 152 -17.25 2.37 -3.31
C ARG A 152 -17.84 3.67 -2.77
N LEU A 153 -17.71 3.91 -1.47
CA LEU A 153 -18.21 5.12 -0.82
C LEU A 153 -17.55 6.37 -1.41
N LEU A 154 -16.22 6.40 -1.53
CA LEU A 154 -15.50 7.54 -2.10
C LEU A 154 -15.89 7.81 -3.55
N ARG A 155 -16.11 6.77 -4.37
CA ARG A 155 -16.61 6.94 -5.74
C ARG A 155 -18.02 7.54 -5.78
N LEU A 156 -18.92 7.10 -4.89
CA LEU A 156 -20.26 7.68 -4.79
C LEU A 156 -20.19 9.15 -4.37
N LEU A 157 -19.32 9.50 -3.40
CA LEU A 157 -19.10 10.88 -3.00
C LEU A 157 -18.55 11.71 -4.16
N ARG A 158 -17.56 11.21 -4.89
CA ARG A 158 -17.00 11.88 -6.08
C ARG A 158 -18.11 12.22 -7.09
N LEU A 159 -18.95 11.25 -7.45
CA LEU A 159 -20.06 11.47 -8.39
C LEU A 159 -21.04 12.52 -7.86
N ARG A 160 -21.43 12.43 -6.58
CA ARG A 160 -22.38 13.38 -5.97
C ARG A 160 -21.84 14.81 -6.00
N PHE A 161 -20.58 15.03 -5.63
CA PHE A 161 -19.99 16.36 -5.63
C PHE A 161 -19.72 16.90 -7.05
N SER A 162 -19.35 16.03 -8.00
CA SER A 162 -19.22 16.44 -9.41
C SER A 162 -20.56 16.89 -10.00
N HIS A 163 -21.68 16.24 -9.68
CA HIS A 163 -23.02 16.69 -10.12
C HIS A 163 -23.43 18.02 -9.50
N LEU A 164 -23.08 18.28 -8.23
CA LEU A 164 -23.38 19.55 -7.56
C LEU A 164 -22.62 20.73 -8.18
N LEU A 165 -21.39 20.51 -8.67
CA LEU A 165 -20.59 21.56 -9.33
C LEU A 165 -21.05 21.90 -10.75
N VAL A 166 -21.77 20.99 -11.42
CA VAL A 166 -22.28 21.19 -12.79
C VAL A 166 -23.72 21.75 -12.81
N SER A 167 -24.41 21.71 -11.67
CA SER A 167 -25.79 22.22 -11.52
C SER A 167 -25.89 23.62 -10.90
N GLN A 168 -24.74 24.28 -10.69
CA GLN A 168 -24.61 25.69 -10.36
C GLN A 168 -24.13 26.48 -11.57
#